data_AF-A0A3E0H4A4-F1
#
_entry.id   AF-A0A3E0H4A4-F1
#
_cell.length_a   1.000
_cell.length_b   1.000
_cell.length_c   1.000
_cell.angle_alpha   90.00
_cell.angle_beta   90.00
_cell.angle_gamma   90.00
#
_symmetry.space_group_name_H-M   'P 1'
#
loop_
_entity.id
_entity.type
_entity.pdbx_description
1 polymer ?
#
loop_
_entity_poly.entity_id
_entity_poly.type
_entity_poly.pdbx_seq_one_letter_code
_entity_poly.pdbx_strand_id
1 'polypeptide(L)'
;MSNFDKNFEAARLAMLAKQHSDIVKVTGEVVFCAEDDEDRLSGTSWTLEEDIFDQVTESGFKLHLIELLDDFIAHRGQCNVLPKKEGIVRFGGGDLSIEWLPEGSTHLSKGGS
;
A
#
# COMPACT_ATOMS: atom_id res chain seq x y z
N MET A 1 -10.32 20.82 -12.82
CA MET A 1 -11.11 19.58 -12.67
C MET A 1 -10.12 18.46 -12.43
N SER A 2 -10.12 17.83 -11.25
CA SER A 2 -9.26 16.66 -11.04
C SER A 2 -9.84 15.50 -11.84
N ASN A 3 -9.08 15.03 -12.84
CA ASN A 3 -9.44 13.86 -13.63
C ASN A 3 -8.91 12.63 -12.90
N PHE A 4 -9.41 12.40 -11.68
CA PHE A 4 -8.98 11.28 -10.85
C PHE A 4 -9.34 9.97 -11.56
N ASP A 5 -8.31 9.25 -12.01
CA ASP A 5 -8.50 7.95 -12.62
C ASP A 5 -8.76 6.90 -11.52
N LYS A 6 -10.02 6.52 -11.37
CA LYS A 6 -10.46 5.52 -10.40
C LYS A 6 -9.88 4.13 -10.66
N ASN A 7 -9.38 3.87 -11.86
CA ASN A 7 -8.79 2.58 -12.21
C ASN A 7 -7.27 2.56 -12.05
N PHE A 8 -6.63 3.72 -11.83
CA PHE A 8 -5.18 3.81 -11.70
C PHE A 8 -4.65 2.88 -10.61
N GLU A 9 -5.23 2.96 -9.41
CA GLU A 9 -4.80 2.17 -8.26
C GLU A 9 -4.99 0.66 -8.51
N ALA A 10 -6.19 0.25 -8.92
CA ALA A 10 -6.50 -1.15 -9.20
C ALA A 10 -5.65 -1.74 -10.34
N ALA A 11 -5.42 -0.98 -11.42
CA ALA A 11 -4.62 -1.43 -12.54
C ALA A 11 -3.14 -1.64 -12.14
N ARG A 12 -2.58 -0.73 -11.34
CA ARG A 12 -1.19 -0.85 -10.88
C ARG A 12 -1.00 -1.98 -9.88
N LEU A 13 -1.96 -2.20 -8.98
CA LEU A 13 -1.94 -3.37 -8.09
C LEU A 13 -2.01 -4.68 -8.87
N ALA A 14 -2.87 -4.76 -9.90
CA ALA A 14 -2.94 -5.94 -10.76
C ALA A 14 -1.64 -6.18 -11.55
N MET A 15 -0.94 -5.13 -11.96
CA MET A 15 0.39 -5.26 -12.58
C MET A 15 1.43 -5.78 -11.58
N LEU A 16 1.44 -5.25 -10.35
CA LEU A 16 2.35 -5.67 -9.30
C LEU A 16 2.11 -7.14 -8.90
N ALA A 17 0.84 -7.56 -8.80
CA ALA A 17 0.46 -8.94 -8.52
C ALA A 17 1.01 -9.90 -9.58
N LYS A 18 0.90 -9.53 -10.86
CA LYS A 18 1.47 -10.33 -11.96
C LYS A 18 2.99 -10.43 -11.91
N GLN A 19 3.67 -9.34 -11.56
CA GLN A 19 5.13 -9.30 -11.45
C GLN A 19 5.64 -10.19 -10.31
N HIS A 20 4.90 -10.25 -9.20
CA HIS A 20 5.27 -10.99 -7.99
C HIS A 20 4.32 -12.15 -7.71
N SER A 21 3.93 -12.89 -8.75
CA SER A 21 2.85 -13.89 -8.69
C SER A 21 3.05 -15.00 -7.67
N ASP A 22 4.30 -15.34 -7.33
CA ASP A 22 4.61 -16.33 -6.30
C ASP A 22 4.48 -15.77 -4.89
N ILE A 23 4.71 -14.46 -4.71
CA ILE A 23 4.57 -13.78 -3.42
C ILE A 23 3.09 -13.56 -3.10
N VAL A 24 2.31 -13.05 -4.05
CA VAL A 24 0.89 -12.69 -3.81
C VAL A 24 -0.05 -13.90 -3.69
N LYS A 25 0.46 -15.13 -3.85
CA LYS A 25 -0.28 -16.35 -3.50
C LYS A 25 -0.42 -16.52 -1.99
N VAL A 26 0.57 -16.04 -1.24
CA VAL A 26 0.57 -16.11 0.23
C VAL A 26 -0.28 -14.98 0.80
N THR A 27 -0.97 -15.26 1.90
CA THR A 27 -1.77 -14.26 2.60
C THR A 27 -0.86 -13.32 3.37
N GLY A 28 -1.04 -12.01 3.15
CA GLY A 28 -0.37 -10.99 3.91
C GLY A 28 -1.13 -9.67 3.92
N GLU A 29 -0.78 -8.85 4.91
CA GLU A 29 -1.35 -7.54 5.14
C GLU A 29 -0.23 -6.51 5.34
N VAL A 30 -0.39 -5.34 4.73
CA VAL A 30 0.52 -4.20 4.88
C VAL A 30 -0.32 -2.99 5.29
N VAL A 31 -0.15 -2.58 6.54
CA VAL A 31 -0.68 -1.32 7.03
C VAL A 31 0.30 -0.22 6.66
N PHE A 32 -0.18 0.91 6.15
CA PHE A 32 0.67 2.03 5.79
C PHE A 32 0.14 3.37 6.32
N CYS A 33 1.06 4.31 6.50
CA CYS A 33 0.79 5.69 6.85
C CYS A 33 1.66 6.63 6.01
N ALA A 34 1.11 7.79 5.67
CA ALA A 34 1.80 8.93 5.08
C ALA A 34 2.25 9.91 6.17
N GLU A 35 3.15 10.82 5.82
CA GLU A 35 3.49 12.00 6.63
C GLU A 35 2.26 12.91 6.80
N ASP A 36 2.18 13.63 7.91
CA ASP A 36 1.05 14.54 8.17
C ASP A 36 1.06 15.70 7.16
N ASP A 37 2.21 16.35 7.00
CA ASP A 37 2.38 17.57 6.20
C ASP A 37 2.70 17.31 4.72
N GLU A 38 3.03 16.08 4.35
CA GLU A 38 3.41 15.71 2.98
C GLU A 38 2.55 14.58 2.41
N ASP A 39 2.34 14.57 1.10
CA ASP A 39 1.70 13.44 0.41
C ASP A 39 2.76 12.40 0.04
N ARG A 40 3.38 11.85 1.09
CA ARG A 40 4.48 10.88 1.01
C ARG A 40 4.35 9.84 2.12
N LEU A 41 4.67 8.59 1.82
CA LEU A 41 4.71 7.47 2.75
C LEU A 41 5.73 7.71 3.86
N SER A 42 5.30 7.52 5.12
CA SER A 42 6.14 7.66 6.32
C SER A 42 6.49 6.29 6.93
N GLY A 43 5.59 5.31 6.82
CA GLY A 43 5.78 4.02 7.44
C GLY A 43 4.90 2.90 6.88
N THR A 44 5.39 1.67 7.04
CA THR A 44 4.65 0.45 6.74
C THR A 44 4.84 -0.58 7.86
N SER A 45 3.82 -1.40 8.09
CA SER A 45 3.84 -2.53 9.03
C SER A 45 3.31 -3.76 8.32
N TRP A 46 4.09 -4.84 8.33
CA TRP A 46 3.85 -6.03 7.52
C TRP A 46 3.48 -7.21 8.41
N THR A 47 2.40 -7.89 8.07
CA THR A 47 1.98 -9.16 8.68
C THR A 47 1.86 -10.22 7.59
N LEU A 48 2.51 -11.37 7.77
CA LEU A 48 2.53 -12.48 6.81
C LEU A 48 2.05 -13.75 7.55
N GLU A 49 1.21 -14.57 6.91
CA GLU A 49 0.75 -15.84 7.51
C GLU A 49 1.81 -16.95 7.45
N GLU A 50 2.69 -16.92 6.45
CA GLU A 50 3.77 -17.90 6.26
C GLU A 50 5.15 -17.28 6.56
N ASP A 51 6.11 -18.13 6.92
CA ASP A 51 7.53 -17.74 7.09
C ASP A 51 8.24 -17.58 5.74
N ILE A 52 7.71 -16.67 4.91
CA ILE A 52 8.26 -16.30 3.60
C ILE A 52 8.95 -14.94 3.65
N PHE A 53 9.24 -14.42 4.84
CA PHE A 53 9.74 -13.05 5.01
C PHE A 53 11.01 -12.81 4.19
N ASP A 54 11.91 -13.79 4.13
CA ASP A 54 13.14 -13.73 3.34
C ASP A 54 12.82 -13.66 1.83
N GLN A 55 11.93 -14.52 1.33
CA GLN A 55 11.50 -14.51 -0.08
C GLN A 55 10.82 -13.19 -0.48
N VAL A 56 9.97 -12.65 0.39
CA VAL A 56 9.33 -11.34 0.20
C VAL A 56 10.36 -10.22 0.13
N THR A 57 11.42 -10.31 0.92
CA THR A 57 12.48 -9.30 0.97
C THR A 57 13.40 -9.40 -0.25
N GLU A 58 13.77 -10.61 -0.66
CA GLU A 58 14.67 -10.86 -1.80
C GLU A 58 13.99 -10.69 -3.17
N SER A 59 12.67 -10.90 -3.27
CA SER A 59 11.90 -10.73 -4.52
C SER A 59 11.81 -9.28 -5.00
N GLY A 60 12.10 -8.31 -4.14
CA GLY A 60 11.87 -6.89 -4.40
C GLY A 60 10.39 -6.49 -4.30
N PHE A 61 9.49 -7.39 -3.88
CA PHE A 61 8.06 -7.08 -3.71
C PHE A 61 7.84 -5.91 -2.72
N LYS A 62 8.53 -5.93 -1.58
CA LYS A 62 8.46 -4.85 -0.58
C LYS A 62 8.78 -3.48 -1.16
N LEU A 63 9.89 -3.39 -1.90
CA LEU A 63 10.33 -2.12 -2.50
C LEU A 63 9.29 -1.61 -3.51
N HIS A 64 8.87 -2.46 -4.45
CA HIS A 64 7.90 -2.06 -5.46
C HIS A 64 6.52 -1.69 -4.86
N LEU A 65 6.09 -2.36 -3.77
CA LEU A 65 4.86 -1.98 -3.09
C LEU A 65 4.99 -0.62 -2.39
N ILE A 66 6.12 -0.36 -1.73
CA ILE A 66 6.41 0.92 -1.06
C ILE A 66 6.41 2.07 -2.08
N GLU A 67 7.10 1.91 -3.21
CA GLU A 67 7.13 2.90 -4.29
C GLU A 67 5.73 3.15 -4.86
N LEU A 68 4.95 2.08 -5.03
CA LEU A 68 3.59 2.18 -5.55
C LEU A 68 2.63 2.89 -4.56
N LEU A 69 2.81 2.69 -3.26
CA LEU A 69 2.04 3.40 -2.24
C LEU A 69 2.37 4.89 -2.24
N ASP A 70 3.64 5.27 -2.39
CA ASP A 70 4.05 6.66 -2.56
C ASP A 70 3.35 7.31 -3.77
N ASP A 71 3.35 6.63 -4.91
CA ASP A 71 2.66 7.09 -6.13
C ASP A 71 1.15 7.28 -5.89
N PHE A 72 0.51 6.37 -5.14
CA PHE A 72 -0.91 6.47 -4.83
C PHE A 72 -1.24 7.65 -3.92
N ILE A 73 -0.46 7.83 -2.85
CA ILE A 73 -0.63 8.95 -1.91
C ILE A 73 -0.47 10.27 -2.67
N ALA A 74 0.59 10.39 -3.48
CA ALA A 74 0.85 11.58 -4.29
C ALA A 74 -0.28 11.86 -5.31
N HIS A 75 -0.76 10.82 -6.02
CA HIS A 75 -1.83 10.97 -7.01
C HIS A 75 -3.16 11.43 -6.37
N ARG A 76 -3.54 10.84 -5.22
CA ARG A 76 -4.73 11.26 -4.47
C ARG A 76 -4.57 12.67 -3.93
N GLY A 77 -3.38 13.03 -3.45
CA GLY A 77 -2.99 14.37 -3.03
C GLY A 77 -3.19 15.43 -4.12
N GLN A 78 -2.60 15.20 -5.30
CA GLN A 78 -2.75 16.06 -6.47
C GLN A 78 -4.21 16.22 -6.92
N CYS A 79 -5.03 15.18 -6.73
CA CYS A 79 -6.44 15.18 -7.12
C CYS A 79 -7.40 15.67 -6.01
N ASN A 80 -6.89 16.01 -4.82
CA ASN A 80 -7.68 16.32 -3.61
C ASN A 80 -8.70 15.23 -3.24
N VAL A 81 -8.31 13.95 -3.33
CA VAL A 81 -9.14 12.80 -2.98
C VAL A 81 -8.81 12.32 -1.58
N LEU A 82 -9.83 12.10 -0.74
CA LEU A 82 -9.73 11.53 0.60
C LEU A 82 -10.47 10.18 0.66
N PRO A 83 -10.08 9.25 1.55
CA PRO A 83 -8.89 9.30 2.41
C PRO A 83 -7.59 9.15 1.60
N LYS A 84 -6.45 9.67 2.07
CA LYS A 84 -5.15 9.56 1.36
C LYS A 84 -3.93 9.28 2.23
N LYS A 85 -4.09 9.30 3.56
CA LYS A 85 -2.96 9.23 4.49
C LYS A 85 -2.72 7.83 5.04
N GLU A 86 -3.75 7.01 5.13
CA GLU A 86 -3.66 5.71 5.76
C GLU A 86 -4.42 4.67 4.96
N GLY A 87 -3.99 3.42 5.11
CA GLY A 87 -4.68 2.31 4.49
C GLY A 87 -4.05 0.96 4.78
N ILE A 88 -4.68 -0.05 4.20
CA ILE A 88 -4.30 -1.44 4.31
C ILE A 88 -4.23 -2.01 2.91
N VAL A 89 -3.09 -2.60 2.56
CA VAL A 89 -2.95 -3.47 1.40
C VAL A 89 -3.08 -4.92 1.85
N ARG A 90 -3.94 -5.68 1.18
CA ARG A 90 -4.08 -7.12 1.41
C ARG A 90 -3.71 -7.87 0.15
N PHE A 91 -2.92 -8.92 0.31
CA PHE A 91 -2.59 -9.86 -0.76
C PHE A 91 -2.81 -11.30 -0.32
N GLY A 92 -3.09 -12.15 -1.29
CA GLY A 92 -3.41 -13.55 -1.09
C GLY A 92 -4.22 -14.09 -2.27
N GLY A 93 -4.11 -15.40 -2.53
CA GLY A 93 -4.85 -16.03 -3.63
C GLY A 93 -4.44 -15.55 -5.03
N GLY A 94 -3.33 -14.83 -5.16
CA GLY A 94 -2.81 -14.32 -6.43
C GLY A 94 -3.13 -12.84 -6.71
N ASP A 95 -3.85 -12.16 -5.82
CA ASP A 95 -4.32 -10.79 -6.03
C ASP A 95 -3.83 -9.82 -4.95
N LEU A 96 -3.97 -8.52 -5.25
CA LEU A 96 -3.69 -7.39 -4.38
C LEU A 96 -4.91 -6.47 -4.31
N SER A 97 -5.21 -5.96 -3.12
CA SER A 97 -6.27 -4.98 -2.91
C SER A 97 -5.80 -3.90 -1.93
N ILE A 98 -6.35 -2.70 -2.07
CA ILE A 98 -6.08 -1.57 -1.17
C ILE A 98 -7.39 -1.06 -0.58
N GLU A 99 -7.38 -0.82 0.73
CA GLU A 99 -8.42 -0.14 1.48
C GLU A 99 -7.84 1.15 2.05
N TRP A 100 -8.39 2.29 1.66
CA TRP A 100 -8.02 3.58 2.24
C TRP A 100 -8.83 3.83 3.52
N LEU A 101 -8.15 4.28 4.57
CA LEU A 101 -8.74 4.50 5.88
C LEU A 101 -8.73 5.99 6.26
N PRO A 102 -9.68 6.45 7.10
CA PRO A 102 -9.61 7.76 7.73
C PRO A 102 -8.29 7.95 8.50
N GLU A 103 -7.80 9.18 8.60
CA GLU A 103 -6.63 9.52 9.42
C GLU A 103 -6.85 9.14 10.90
N GLY A 104 -5.80 8.61 11.54
CA GLY A 104 -5.81 8.09 12.91
C GLY A 104 -6.40 6.69 13.07
N SER A 105 -6.66 5.97 11.97
CA SER A 105 -7.27 4.62 12.02
C SER A 105 -6.26 3.50 12.25
N THR A 106 -4.99 3.73 11.92
CA THR A 106 -3.94 2.72 12.03
C THR A 106 -3.13 2.87 13.33
N HIS A 107 -2.41 1.81 13.71
CA HIS A 107 -1.48 1.88 14.84
C HIS A 107 -0.23 2.71 14.53
N LEU A 108 0.05 2.98 13.25
CA LEU A 108 1.20 3.77 12.81
C LEU A 108 1.03 5.26 13.13
N SER A 109 -0.20 5.78 13.12
CA SER A 109 -0.50 7.19 13.45
C SER A 109 -0.35 7.53 14.94
N LYS A 110 -0.21 6.52 15.82
CA LYS A 110 -0.14 6.71 17.29
C LYS A 110 1.29 6.76 17.86
N GLY A 111 2.30 6.91 17.00
CA GLY A 111 3.71 6.94 17.40
C GLY A 111 4.25 8.28 17.92
N GLY A 112 3.45 9.36 17.88
CA GLY A 112 3.85 10.68 18.37
C GLY A 112 3.29 10.98 19.77
N SER A 113 4.06 10.71 20.82
CA SER A 113 3.88 11.31 22.15
C SER A 113 5.23 11.54 22.80
#